data_AF-A0A481YH01-F1
#
_entry.id   AF-A0A481YH01-F1
#
_cell.length_a   1.000
_cell.length_b   1.000
_cell.length_c   1.000
_cell.angle_alpha   90.00
_cell.angle_beta   90.00
_cell.angle_gamma   90.00
#
_symmetry.space_group_name_H-M   'P 1'
#
loop_
_entity.id
_entity.type
_entity.pdbx_description
1 polymer ?
#
loop_
_entity_poly.entity_id
_entity_poly.type
_entity_poly.pdbx_seq_one_letter_code
_entity_poly.pdbx_strand_id
1 'polypeptide(L)'
;NNFILGNSQKSLEINVLGQFDKIASMLNISFLPKYSNTSYFEVDSLRVNLYGGDKASDFERFRGSNSAIIYINEATTLHKETLI
;
A
#
# COMPACT_ATOMS: atom_id res chain seq x y z
N ASN A 1 8.60 -7.35 4.12
CA ASN A 1 7.96 -6.40 3.20
C ASN A 1 6.45 -6.49 3.38
N ASN A 2 5.86 -5.83 4.38
CA ASN A 2 4.40 -5.82 4.46
C ASN A 2 3.90 -4.79 3.46
N PHE A 3 2.90 -5.12 2.65
CA PHE A 3 2.48 -4.21 1.61
C PHE A 3 1.00 -4.29 1.24
N ILE A 4 0.55 -3.18 0.67
CA ILE A 4 -0.73 -3.05 0.00
C ILE A 4 -0.45 -2.83 -1.49
N LEU A 5 -1.07 -3.66 -2.32
CA LEU A 5 -1.06 -3.52 -3.77
C LEU A 5 -2.43 -2.98 -4.21
N GLY A 6 -2.45 -2.05 -5.14
CA GLY A 6 -3.69 -1.53 -5.72
C GLY A 6 -3.49 -1.15 -7.18
N ASN A 7 -4.57 -0.82 -7.87
CA ASN A 7 -4.52 -0.57 -9.32
C ASN A 7 -3.58 0.61 -9.68
N SER A 8 -3.56 1.66 -8.86
CA SER A 8 -2.60 2.77 -9.01
C SER A 8 -2.15 3.31 -7.67
N GLN A 9 -0.98 3.96 -7.63
CA GLN A 9 -0.52 4.68 -6.44
C GLN A 9 -1.57 5.70 -5.96
N LYS A 10 -2.20 6.40 -6.90
CA LYS A 10 -3.21 7.42 -6.61
C LYS A 10 -4.48 6.81 -6.00
N SER A 11 -4.93 5.66 -6.50
CA SER A 11 -6.06 4.92 -5.90
C SER A 11 -5.75 4.54 -4.46
N LEU A 12 -4.55 4.02 -4.18
CA LEU A 12 -4.13 3.68 -2.82
C LEU A 12 -4.11 4.88 -1.87
N GLU A 13 -3.64 6.04 -2.32
CA GLU A 13 -3.65 7.25 -1.50
C GLU A 13 -5.07 7.68 -1.12
N ILE A 14 -6.01 7.65 -2.08
CA ILE A 14 -7.39 8.09 -1.84
C ILE A 14 -8.17 7.05 -1.02
N ASN A 15 -8.10 5.78 -1.42
CA ASN A 15 -8.98 4.74 -0.91
C ASN A 15 -8.45 4.08 0.36
N VAL A 16 -7.13 4.06 0.56
CA VAL A 16 -6.49 3.36 1.68
C VAL A 16 -6.01 4.34 2.73
N LEU A 17 -5.13 5.28 2.38
CA LEU A 17 -4.51 6.16 3.39
C LEU A 17 -5.53 7.01 4.15
N GLY A 18 -6.52 7.58 3.45
CA GLY A 18 -7.58 8.37 4.07
C GLY A 18 -8.48 7.57 5.04
N GLN A 19 -8.57 6.25 4.87
CA GLN A 19 -9.31 5.38 5.79
C GLN A 19 -8.45 4.96 6.98
N PHE A 20 -7.17 4.65 6.74
CA PHE A 20 -6.24 4.32 7.82
C PHE A 20 -6.07 5.48 8.81
N ASP A 21 -5.97 6.72 8.33
CA ASP A 21 -5.90 7.91 9.19
C ASP A 21 -7.11 8.01 10.13
N LYS A 22 -8.33 7.84 9.57
CA LYS A 22 -9.57 7.84 10.36
C LYS A 22 -9.61 6.71 11.38
N ILE A 23 -9.30 5.48 10.96
CA ILE A 23 -9.34 4.31 11.84
C ILE A 23 -8.29 4.41 12.95
N ALA A 24 -7.06 4.82 12.61
CA ALA A 24 -5.99 5.00 13.59
C ALA A 24 -6.36 6.07 14.62
N SER A 25 -6.96 7.18 14.18
CA SER A 25 -7.49 8.20 15.09
C SER A 25 -8.59 7.64 16.01
N MET A 26 -9.54 6.88 15.47
CA MET A 26 -10.62 6.26 16.26
C MET A 26 -10.10 5.25 17.30
N LEU A 27 -9.05 4.51 16.95
CA LEU A 27 -8.44 3.50 17.83
C LEU A 27 -7.34 4.07 18.74
N ASN A 28 -7.03 5.37 18.62
CA ASN A 28 -5.93 6.03 19.32
C ASN A 28 -4.56 5.35 19.09
N ILE A 29 -4.27 5.00 17.84
CA ILE A 29 -3.04 4.33 17.41
C ILE A 29 -2.18 5.33 16.61
N SER A 30 -0.86 5.26 16.75
CA SER A 30 0.06 6.08 15.97
C SER A 30 -0.06 5.78 14.47
N PHE A 31 -0.23 6.83 13.66
CA PHE A 31 -0.25 6.74 12.20
C PHE A 31 0.62 7.84 11.59
N LEU A 32 1.55 7.44 10.74
CA LEU A 32 2.41 8.33 9.96
C LEU A 32 2.06 8.14 8.47
N PRO A 33 1.36 9.11 7.85
CA PRO A 33 0.94 8.99 6.47
C PRO A 33 2.14 9.04 5.51
N LYS A 34 1.89 8.57 4.28
CA LYS A 34 2.85 8.66 3.17
C LYS A 34 3.23 10.13 2.88
N TYR A 35 4.52 10.42 2.77
CA TYR A 35 5.05 11.68 2.23
C TYR A 35 5.28 11.60 0.70
N SER A 36 5.35 12.74 0.01
CA SER A 36 5.41 12.84 -1.46
C SER A 36 6.46 11.94 -2.14
N ASN A 37 7.59 11.70 -1.48
CA ASN A 37 8.71 10.89 -2.02
C ASN A 37 8.81 9.47 -1.43
N THR A 38 7.80 9.03 -0.68
CA THR A 38 7.80 7.71 -0.06
C THR A 38 6.73 6.81 -0.68
N SER A 39 6.93 5.50 -0.58
CA SER A 39 5.97 4.47 -1.03
C SER A 39 5.51 3.61 0.15
N TYR A 40 5.36 4.19 1.34
CA TYR A 40 4.91 3.49 2.54
C TYR A 40 4.23 4.45 3.50
N PHE A 41 3.46 3.88 4.44
CA PHE A 41 3.02 4.54 5.66
C PHE A 41 3.44 3.70 6.87
N GLU A 42 3.34 4.25 8.07
CA GLU A 42 3.57 3.50 9.31
C GLU A 42 2.34 3.56 10.20
N VAL A 43 1.94 2.42 10.76
CA VAL A 43 0.88 2.31 11.77
C VAL A 43 1.45 1.56 12.96
N ASP A 44 1.50 2.18 14.13
CA ASP A 44 2.11 1.60 15.34
C ASP A 44 3.50 0.98 15.11
N SER A 45 4.39 1.73 14.43
CA SER A 45 5.73 1.28 14.00
C SER A 45 5.76 0.13 12.97
N LEU A 46 4.60 -0.40 12.55
CA LEU A 46 4.50 -1.30 11.41
C LEU A 46 4.59 -0.50 10.11
N ARG A 47 5.71 -0.63 9.41
CA ARG A 47 5.84 -0.12 8.05
C ARG A 47 5.05 -0.98 7.06
N VAL A 48 4.19 -0.32 6.29
CA VAL A 48 3.40 -0.93 5.22
C VAL A 48 3.71 -0.21 3.91
N ASN A 49 4.31 -0.93 2.96
CA ASN A 49 4.62 -0.42 1.63
C ASN A 49 3.35 -0.33 0.77
N LEU A 50 3.33 0.62 -0.15
CA LEU A 50 2.26 0.89 -1.10
C LEU A 50 2.82 0.67 -2.50
N TYR A 51 2.24 -0.27 -3.23
CA TYR A 51 2.64 -0.59 -4.58
C TYR A 51 1.50 -0.30 -5.55
N GLY A 52 1.75 0.57 -6.52
CA GLY A 52 0.79 0.89 -7.58
C GLY A 52 0.97 -0.04 -8.77
N GLY A 53 -0.11 -0.67 -9.22
CA GLY A 53 -0.10 -1.54 -10.39
C GLY A 53 0.16 -0.80 -11.71
N ASP A 54 0.17 0.53 -11.67
CA ASP A 54 0.53 1.44 -12.76
C ASP A 54 2.05 1.68 -12.86
N LYS A 55 2.86 1.11 -11.96
CA LYS A 55 4.32 1.30 -11.92
C LYS A 55 5.08 -0.01 -12.04
N ALA A 56 5.73 -0.22 -13.18
CA ALA A 56 6.64 -1.35 -13.43
C ALA A 56 7.66 -1.58 -12.30
N SER A 57 8.22 -0.51 -11.74
CA SER A 57 9.20 -0.59 -10.65
C SER A 57 8.64 -1.11 -9.33
N ASP A 58 7.35 -0.95 -9.07
CA ASP A 58 6.71 -1.47 -7.87
C ASP A 58 6.46 -2.99 -7.99
N PHE A 59 6.30 -3.52 -9.21
CA PHE A 59 6.25 -4.96 -9.47
C PHE A 59 7.52 -5.69 -9.06
N GLU A 60 8.64 -5.19 -9.55
CA GLU A 60 9.95 -5.77 -9.26
C GLU A 60 10.27 -5.75 -7.75
N ARG A 61 9.73 -4.77 -7.03
CA ARG A 61 9.98 -4.62 -5.58
C ARG A 61 9.22 -5.61 -4.72
N PHE A 62 8.01 -6.02 -5.11
CA PHE A 62 7.28 -7.01 -4.34
C PHE A 62 7.65 -8.44 -4.74
N ARG A 63 8.01 -8.68 -6.01
CA ARG A 63 8.53 -9.98 -6.46
C ARG A 63 9.87 -10.26 -5.76
N GLY A 64 9.93 -11.33 -4.96
CA GLY A 64 11.17 -11.75 -4.28
C GLY A 64 11.36 -11.25 -2.85
N SER A 65 10.33 -10.69 -2.21
CA SER A 65 10.40 -10.26 -0.81
C SER A 65 9.49 -11.08 0.12
N ASN A 66 9.99 -11.43 1.29
CA ASN A 66 9.20 -12.09 2.34
C ASN A 66 8.27 -11.08 3.02
N SER A 67 7.00 -11.45 3.11
CA SER A 67 5.92 -10.57 3.57
C SER A 67 5.10 -11.30 4.64
N ALA A 68 4.86 -10.66 5.78
CA ALA A 68 3.95 -11.22 6.79
C ALA A 68 2.50 -10.84 6.49
N ILE A 69 2.28 -9.69 5.81
CA ILE A 69 0.98 -9.17 5.44
C ILE A 69 1.01 -8.73 3.98
N ILE A 70 0.01 -9.20 3.23
CA ILE A 70 -0.28 -8.79 1.85
C ILE A 70 -1.77 -8.45 1.78
N TYR A 71 -2.09 -7.24 1.33
CA TYR A 71 -3.46 -6.83 1.05
C TYR A 71 -3.57 -6.28 -0.37
N ILE A 72 -4.61 -6.69 -1.10
CA ILE A 72 -4.83 -6.29 -2.49
C ILE A 72 -6.12 -5.48 -2.57
N ASN A 73 -5.99 -4.18 -2.77
CA ASN A 73 -7.11 -3.28 -3.02
C ASN A 73 -7.52 -3.37 -4.49
N GLU A 74 -8.82 -3.44 -4.76
CA GLU A 74 -9.34 -3.48 -6.14
C GLU A 74 -8.76 -4.64 -6.98
N ALA A 75 -8.63 -5.83 -6.38
CA ALA A 75 -7.95 -6.98 -6.99
C ALA A 75 -8.48 -7.37 -8.39
N THR A 76 -9.76 -7.11 -8.68
CA THR A 76 -10.39 -7.41 -9.97
C THR A 76 -10.06 -6.40 -11.07
N THR A 77 -9.59 -5.20 -10.72
CA THR A 77 -9.24 -4.14 -11.68
C THR A 77 -7.74 -3.91 -11.80
N LEU A 78 -6.94 -4.64 -11.01
CA LEU A 78 -5.50 -4.75 -11.18
C LEU A 78 -5.19 -5.14 -12.64
N HIS A 79 -4.34 -4.36 -13.31
CA HIS A 79 -4.00 -4.58 -14.72
C HIS A 79 -3.49 -6.01 -14.96
N LYS A 80 -3.84 -6.71 -16.04
CA LYS A 80 -3.39 -8.12 -16.20
C LYS A 80 -1.87 -8.29 -16.25
N GLU A 81 -1.15 -7.31 -16.77
CA GLU A 81 0.33 -7.29 -16.85
C GLU A 81 1.00 -7.19 -15.47
N THR A 82 0.25 -6.78 -14.44
CA THR A 82 0.66 -6.76 -13.03
C THR A 82 0.88 -8.16 -12.45
N LEU A 83 0.22 -9.18 -13.02
CA LEU A 83 0.15 -10.54 -12.45
C LEU A 83 1.00 -11.56 -13.20
N ILE A 84 1.61 -11.18 -14.34
CA ILE A 84 2.37 -12.09 -15.23
C ILE A 84 3.87 -11.85 -15.03
#